data_AF-A0AAV3XPB5-F1
#
_entry.id   AF-A0AAV3XPB5-F1
#
_cell.length_a   1.000
_cell.length_b   1.000
_cell.length_c   1.000
_cell.angle_alpha   90.00
_cell.angle_beta   90.00
_cell.angle_gamma   90.00
#
_symmetry.space_group_name_H-M   'P 1'
#
loop_
_entity.id
_entity.type
_entity.pdbx_description
1 polymer ?
#
loop_
_entity_poly.entity_id
_entity_poly.type
_entity_poly.pdbx_seq_one_letter_code
_entity_poly.pdbx_strand_id
1 'polypeptide(L)' 'MARAGKALKQVLEKYRITQNRLAVTMGVGRSNVHRWVYQIRDPVAEAVLQIRDGLKAINPDAAEEFTQLYWNAPSEDVRE' A
#
# COMPACT_ATOMS: atom_id res chain seq x y z
N MET A 1 1.35 -2.72 14.34
CA MET A 1 0.82 -1.80 13.28
C MET A 1 0.80 -2.51 11.95
N ALA A 2 -0.20 -2.27 11.09
CA ALA A 2 -0.37 -3.12 9.92
C ALA A 2 0.67 -2.93 8.82
N ARG A 3 1.14 -4.08 8.36
CA ARG A 3 2.18 -4.29 7.35
C ARG A 3 1.93 -3.53 6.05
N ALA A 4 0.70 -3.60 5.54
CA ALA A 4 0.32 -3.02 4.26
C ALA A 4 0.36 -1.48 4.25
N GLY A 5 -0.12 -0.82 5.31
CA GLY A 5 -0.13 0.65 5.37
C GLY A 5 1.28 1.25 5.40
N LYS A 6 2.19 0.62 6.17
CA LYS A 6 3.62 0.99 6.22
C LYS A 6 4.28 0.81 4.86
N ALA A 7 4.13 -0.37 4.24
CA ALA A 7 4.68 -0.67 2.92
C ALA A 7 4.17 0.32 1.86
N LEU A 8 2.85 0.56 1.84
CA LEU A 8 2.23 1.48 0.90
C LEU A 8 2.79 2.90 1.05
N LYS A 9 2.87 3.42 2.28
CA LYS A 9 3.40 4.76 2.52
C LYS A 9 4.83 4.91 1.99
N GLN A 10 5.71 3.97 2.31
CA GLN A 10 7.12 3.99 1.88
C GLN A 10 7.24 4.00 0.35
N VAL A 11 6.48 3.15 -0.34
CA VAL A 11 6.50 3.06 -1.80
C VAL A 11 5.99 4.34 -2.45
N LEU A 12 4.88 4.90 -1.96
CA LEU A 12 4.33 6.15 -2.50
C LEU A 12 5.34 7.30 -2.36
N GLU A 13 6.02 7.40 -1.22
CA GLU A 13 7.06 8.42 -0.99
C GLU A 13 8.29 8.21 -1.87
N LYS A 14 8.84 6.98 -1.92
CA LYS A 14 10.04 6.65 -2.67
C LYS A 14 9.88 6.89 -4.18
N TYR A 15 8.77 6.45 -4.74
CA TYR A 15 8.49 6.58 -6.18
C TYR A 15 7.74 7.88 -6.53
N ARG A 16 7.55 8.79 -5.56
CA ARG A 16 6.83 10.06 -5.71
C ARG A 16 5.43 9.88 -6.31
N ILE A 17 4.75 8.80 -5.94
CA ILE A 17 3.38 8.51 -6.36
C ILE A 17 2.42 9.17 -5.38
N THR A 18 1.55 10.05 -5.86
CA THR A 18 0.56 10.68 -4.99
C THR A 18 -0.56 9.70 -4.64
N GLN A 19 -1.13 9.81 -3.44
CA GLN A 19 -2.30 9.01 -3.03
C GLN A 19 -3.46 9.14 -4.03
N ASN A 20 -3.64 10.33 -4.60
CA ASN A 20 -4.70 10.57 -5.59
C ASN A 20 -4.45 9.82 -6.90
N ARG A 21 -3.19 9.78 -7.37
CA ARG A 21 -2.83 9.03 -8.58
C ARG A 21 -3.16 7.55 -8.40
N LEU A 22 -2.77 6.96 -7.27
CA LEU A 22 -3.11 5.57 -6.96
C LEU A 22 -4.63 5.35 -6.86
N ALA A 23 -5.36 6.25 -6.19
CA ALA A 23 -6.80 6.15 -6.04
C ALA A 23 -7.54 6.14 -7.39
N VAL A 24 -7.17 7.06 -8.30
CA VAL A 24 -7.74 7.14 -9.65
C VAL A 24 -7.40 5.88 -10.45
N THR A 25 -6.16 5.40 -10.40
CA THR A 25 -5.75 4.18 -11.11
C THR A 25 -6.50 2.93 -10.61
N MET A 26 -6.77 2.85 -9.32
CA MET A 26 -7.53 1.73 -8.73
C MET A 26 -9.06 1.88 -8.87
N GLY A 27 -9.57 3.05 -9.31
CA GLY A 27 -11.00 3.33 -9.31
C GLY A 27 -11.64 3.43 -7.92
N VAL A 28 -10.85 3.75 -6.89
CA VAL A 28 -11.32 3.85 -5.50
C VAL A 28 -11.31 5.31 -5.01
N GLY A 29 -12.07 5.60 -3.96
CA GLY A 29 -12.03 6.91 -3.33
C GLY A 29 -10.67 7.23 -2.70
N ARG A 30 -10.17 8.47 -2.88
CA ARG A 30 -8.93 8.96 -2.24
C ARG A 30 -8.93 8.77 -0.72
N SER A 31 -10.09 8.86 -0.08
CA SER A 31 -10.26 8.67 1.36
C SER A 31 -9.94 7.23 1.82
N ASN A 32 -10.06 6.22 0.95
CA ASN A 32 -9.63 4.85 1.26
C ASN A 32 -8.10 4.78 1.29
N VAL A 33 -7.43 5.30 0.25
CA VAL A 33 -5.97 5.36 0.17
C VAL A 33 -5.37 6.13 1.34
N HIS A 34 -5.98 7.27 1.70
CA HIS A 34 -5.59 8.04 2.88
C HIS A 34 -5.64 7.20 4.16
N ARG A 35 -6.75 6.49 4.40
CA ARG A 35 -6.88 5.64 5.60
C ARG A 35 -5.82 4.55 5.66
N TRP A 36 -5.45 3.94 4.54
CA TRP A 36 -4.39 2.94 4.49
C TRP A 36 -3.01 3.53 4.75
N VAL A 37 -2.67 4.65 4.11
CA VAL A 37 -1.36 5.32 4.25
C VAL A 37 -1.12 5.83 5.66
N TYR A 38 -2.14 6.40 6.30
CA TYR A 38 -2.08 6.88 7.68
C TYR A 38 -2.44 5.80 8.72
N GLN A 39 -2.59 4.55 8.30
CA GLN A 39 -2.88 3.40 9.18
C GLN A 39 -4.12 3.59 10.07
N ILE A 40 -5.11 4.36 9.60
CA ILE A 40 -6.41 4.55 10.25
C ILE A 40 -7.23 3.26 10.14
N ARG A 41 -7.12 2.58 8.99
CA ARG A 41 -7.73 1.29 8.72
C ARG A 41 -6.82 0.53 7.77
N ASP A 42 -6.74 -0.77 7.95
CA ASP A 42 -5.94 -1.61 7.07
C ASP A 42 -6.70 -1.96 5.79
N PRO A 43 -5.99 -2.04 4.65
CA PRO A 43 -6.56 -2.65 3.47
C PRO A 43 -6.82 -4.14 3.78
N VAL A 44 -8.02 -4.60 3.42
CA VAL A 44 -8.34 -6.04 3.42
C VAL A 44 -7.51 -6.77 2.36
N ALA A 45 -7.45 -8.10 2.42
CA ALA A 45 -6.64 -8.91 1.50
C ALA A 45 -6.89 -8.57 0.01
N GLU A 46 -8.15 -8.39 -0.39
CA GLU A 46 -8.50 -7.98 -1.75
C GLU A 46 -7.93 -6.59 -2.10
N ALA A 47 -8.03 -5.63 -1.18
CA ALA A 47 -7.49 -4.29 -1.40
C ALA A 47 -5.96 -4.30 -1.50
N VAL A 48 -5.26 -5.21 -0.82
CA VAL A 48 -3.80 -5.39 -0.98
C VAL A 48 -3.44 -5.81 -2.40
N LEU A 49 -4.21 -6.71 -3.01
CA LEU A 49 -4.03 -7.12 -4.41
C LEU A 49 -4.31 -5.94 -5.36
N GLN A 50 -5.39 -5.19 -5.12
CA GLN A 50 -5.72 -4.02 -5.93
C GLN A 50 -4.66 -2.91 -5.80
N ILE A 51 -4.06 -2.72 -4.62
CA ILE A 51 -2.94 -1.79 -4.41
C ILE A 51 -1.75 -2.22 -5.25
N ARG A 52 -1.35 -3.50 -5.18
CA ARG A 52 -0.25 -4.03 -5.99
C ARG A 52 -0.49 -3.79 -7.47
N ASP A 53 -1.69 -4.11 -7.97
CA ASP A 53 -2.02 -3.99 -9.39
C ASP A 53 -2.11 -2.52 -9.84
N GLY A 54 -2.67 -1.65 -8.99
CA GLY A 54 -2.69 -0.20 -9.22
C GLY A 54 -1.30 0.42 -9.23
N LEU A 55 -0.42 0.01 -8.31
CA LEU A 55 0.98 0.40 -8.33
C LEU A 55 1.66 -0.10 -9.60
N LYS A 56 1.40 -1.34 -10.03
CA LYS A 56 2.03 -1.95 -11.22
C LYS A 56 1.67 -1.19 -12.49
N ALA A 57 0.43 -0.71 -12.58
CA ALA A 57 -0.02 0.12 -13.68
C ALA A 57 0.64 1.52 -13.70
N ILE A 58 1.06 2.05 -12.54
CA ILE A 58 1.74 3.36 -12.43
C ILE A 58 3.25 3.22 -12.62
N ASN A 59 3.85 2.25 -11.94
CA ASN A 59 5.28 1.94 -11.93
C ASN A 59 5.47 0.47 -11.48
N PRO A 60 5.93 -0.44 -12.38
CA PRO A 60 6.16 -1.84 -12.04
C PRO A 60 7.10 -2.07 -10.86
N ASP A 61 8.17 -1.28 -10.74
CA ASP A 61 9.15 -1.39 -9.64
C ASP A 61 8.50 -1.04 -8.29
N ALA A 62 7.59 -0.06 -8.28
CA ALA A 62 6.84 0.30 -7.09
C ALA A 62 5.95 -0.85 -6.59
N ALA A 63 5.37 -1.63 -7.50
CA ALA A 63 4.57 -2.80 -7.14
C ALA A 63 5.43 -3.95 -6.61
N GLU A 64 6.60 -4.17 -7.21
CA GLU A 64 7.55 -5.16 -6.74
C GLU A 64 8.04 -4.82 -5.33
N GLU A 65 8.45 -3.57 -5.09
CA GLU A 65 8.90 -3.15 -3.78
C GLU A 65 7.77 -3.17 -2.74
N PHE A 66 6.55 -2.78 -3.11
CA PHE A 66 5.39 -2.94 -2.23
C PHE A 66 5.20 -4.40 -1.81
N THR A 67 5.32 -5.32 -2.77
CA THR A 67 5.18 -6.75 -2.52
C THR A 67 6.29 -7.24 -1.58
N GLN A 68 7.55 -6.88 -1.85
CA GLN A 68 8.69 -7.23 -1.01
C GLN A 68 8.53 -6.69 0.42
N LEU A 69 8.20 -5.41 0.58
CA LEU A 69 7.98 -4.79 1.89
C LEU A 69 6.78 -5.43 2.62
N TYR A 70 5.71 -5.76 1.90
CA TYR A 70 4.56 -6.45 2.47
C TYR A 70 4.88 -7.89 2.91
N TRP A 71 5.86 -8.57 2.31
CA TRP A 71 6.28 -9.93 2.71
C TRP A 71 7.46 -9.97 3.69
N ASN A 72 8.21 -8.87 3.81
CA ASN A 72 9.41 -8.80 4.65
C ASN A 72 9.26 -7.91 5.90
N ALA A 73 8.25 -7.05 5.99
CA ALA A 73 8.07 -6.22 7.18
C ALA A 73 7.86 -7.10 8.43
N PRO A 74 8.53 -6.86 9.55
CA PRO A 74 8.41 -7.75 10.71
C PRO A 74 6.94 -7.94 11.11
N SER A 75 6.51 -9.19 11.24
CA SER A 75 5.25 -9.51 11.89
C SER A 75 5.40 -9.11 13.35
N GLU A 76 4.84 -7.97 13.75
CA GLU A 76 4.66 -7.64 15.19
C GLU A 76 3.58 -8.53 15.82
N ASP A 77 3.63 -9.83 15.51
CA ASP A 77 2.83 -10.88 16.12
C ASP A 77 3.77 -11.72 16.99
N VAL A 78 4.38 -11.04 17.96
CA VAL A 78 4.84 -11.64 19.21
C VAL A 78 4.29 -10.74 20.31
N ARG A 79 3.03 -10.98 20.65
CA ARG A 79 2.51 -10.68 21.98
C ARG A 79 2.62 -11.99 22.75
N GLU A 80 3.75 -12.18 23.42
CA GLU A 80 3.81 -13.08 24.59
C GLU A 80 3.05 -12.44 25.76
#